data_AF-C5KC42-F1
#
_entry.id   AF-C5KC42-F1
#
_cell.length_a   1.000
_cell.length_b   1.000
_cell.length_c   1.000
_cell.angle_alpha   90.00
_cell.angle_beta   90.00
_cell.angle_gamma   90.00
#
_symmetry.space_group_name_H-M   'P 1'
#
loop_
_entity.id
_entity.type
_entity.pdbx_description
1 polymer ?
#
loop_
_entity_poly.entity_id
_entity_poly.type
_entity_poly.pdbx_seq_one_letter_code
_entity_poly.pdbx_strand_id
1 'polypeptide(L)'
;MVDSVAVFATPRDTDESIENFNTGRFAEDMIKDVVEAGVDRNKQILFITPIAWGTSSMQASTYSNLICDYGVDPRGNGSFIFPDGSGYYFFSQTRAIEDGDLAK
;
A
#
# COMPACT_ATOMS: atom_id res chain seq x y z
N MET A 1 -24.60 5.98 -14.02
CA MET A 1 -24.38 5.64 -12.60
C MET A 1 -23.17 4.72 -12.56
N VAL A 2 -22.21 4.93 -11.67
CA VAL A 2 -21.06 4.03 -11.53
C VAL A 2 -21.48 2.85 -10.65
N ASP A 3 -21.21 1.63 -11.12
CA ASP A 3 -21.56 0.39 -10.42
C ASP A 3 -20.56 0.08 -9.30
N SER A 4 -19.26 0.29 -9.57
CA SER A 4 -18.18 0.17 -8.59
C SER A 4 -16.97 1.02 -8.99
N VAL A 5 -16.16 1.42 -8.02
CA VAL A 5 -14.87 2.11 -8.20
C VAL A 5 -13.76 1.28 -7.56
N ALA A 6 -12.67 1.06 -8.30
CA ALA A 6 -11.47 0.45 -7.77
C ALA A 6 -10.59 1.53 -7.12
N VAL A 7 -10.21 1.31 -5.86
CA VAL A 7 -9.29 2.18 -5.11
C VAL A 7 -7.97 1.44 -4.98
N PHE A 8 -6.93 1.91 -5.66
CA PHE A 8 -5.63 1.24 -5.67
C PHE A 8 -4.74 1.80 -4.56
N ALA A 9 -4.49 0.99 -3.55
CA ALA A 9 -3.54 1.33 -2.51
C ALA A 9 -2.12 1.14 -3.08
N THR A 10 -1.44 2.25 -3.37
CA THR A 10 -0.05 2.27 -3.84
C THR A 10 0.77 3.24 -2.99
N PRO A 11 1.57 2.73 -2.04
CA PRO A 11 2.42 3.61 -1.24
C PRO A 11 3.48 4.25 -2.14
N ARG A 12 3.65 5.56 -2.02
CA ARG A 12 4.70 6.33 -2.71
C ARG A 12 5.33 7.30 -1.74
N ASP A 13 6.65 7.41 -1.77
CA ASP A 13 7.40 8.33 -0.91
C ASP A 13 7.13 9.82 -1.17
N THR A 14 6.44 10.14 -2.28
CA THR A 14 6.01 11.51 -2.62
C THR A 14 4.73 11.94 -1.94
N ASP A 15 3.91 11.01 -1.46
CA ASP A 15 2.52 11.29 -1.07
C ASP A 15 2.36 11.38 0.46
N GLU A 16 3.21 10.72 1.24
CA GLU A 16 3.20 10.76 2.71
C GLU A 16 4.56 10.39 3.32
N SER A 17 4.73 10.57 4.63
CA SER A 17 5.93 10.02 5.30
C SER A 17 5.85 8.50 5.36
N ILE A 18 7.01 7.84 5.22
CA ILE A 18 7.17 6.38 5.25
C ILE A 18 6.55 5.72 6.50
N GLU A 19 6.53 6.44 7.62
CA GLU A 19 5.96 5.97 8.88
C GLU A 19 4.43 5.90 8.86
N ASN A 20 3.76 6.76 8.07
CA ASN A 20 2.30 6.82 8.01
C ASN A 20 1.71 5.71 7.14
N PHE A 21 2.40 5.33 6.05
CA PHE A 21 1.98 4.24 5.16
C PHE A 21 1.85 2.87 5.85
N ASN A 22 2.66 2.63 6.89
CA ASN A 22 2.69 1.36 7.60
C ASN A 22 1.64 1.25 8.72
N THR A 23 0.65 2.13 8.69
CA THR A 23 -0.47 2.13 9.63
C THR A 23 -1.78 1.89 8.88
N GLY A 24 -2.77 1.29 9.55
CA GLY A 24 -4.11 1.14 8.99
C GLY A 24 -4.79 2.46 8.59
N ARG A 25 -4.22 3.61 8.99
CA ARG A 25 -4.72 4.94 8.59
C ARG A 25 -4.59 5.18 7.10
N PHE A 26 -3.56 4.64 6.43
CA PHE A 26 -3.37 4.87 5.00
C PHE A 26 -4.56 4.36 4.18
N ALA A 27 -4.97 3.10 4.41
CA ALA A 27 -6.13 2.52 3.75
C ALA A 27 -7.45 3.23 4.17
N GLU A 28 -7.58 3.60 5.45
CA GLU A 28 -8.73 4.36 5.93
C GLU A 28 -8.88 5.72 5.25
N ASP A 29 -7.78 6.46 5.10
CA ASP A 29 -7.79 7.82 4.56
C ASP A 29 -8.06 7.78 3.05
N MET A 30 -7.50 6.81 2.32
CA MET A 30 -7.88 6.58 0.91
C MET A 30 -9.37 6.29 0.74
N ILE A 31 -9.98 5.48 1.62
CA ILE A 31 -11.42 5.21 1.58
C ILE A 31 -12.20 6.50 1.86
N LYS A 32 -11.79 7.30 2.86
CA LYS A 32 -12.43 8.57 3.21
C LYS A 32 -12.36 9.56 2.05
N ASP A 33 -11.21 9.75 1.43
CA ASP A 33 -11.02 10.66 0.30
C ASP A 33 -11.95 10.34 -0.88
N VAL A 34 -12.13 9.05 -1.15
CA VAL A 34 -13.02 8.58 -2.22
C VAL A 34 -14.50 8.77 -1.86
N VAL A 35 -14.86 8.63 -0.57
CA VAL A 35 -16.20 9.01 -0.07
C VAL A 35 -16.43 10.52 -0.20
N GLU A 36 -15.44 11.35 0.17
CA GLU A 36 -15.51 12.81 0.05
C GLU A 36 -15.64 13.27 -1.41
N ALA A 37 -15.05 12.53 -2.34
CA ALA A 37 -15.23 12.72 -3.78
C ALA A 37 -16.63 12.29 -4.30
N GLY A 38 -17.51 11.79 -3.42
CA GLY A 38 -18.91 11.48 -3.73
C GLY A 38 -19.19 10.02 -4.14
N VAL A 39 -18.23 9.12 -3.93
CA VAL A 39 -18.42 7.69 -4.23
C VAL A 39 -18.92 6.97 -2.98
N ASP A 40 -20.08 6.32 -3.09
CA ASP A 40 -20.63 5.45 -2.04
C ASP A 40 -19.60 4.39 -1.61
N ARG A 41 -19.34 4.32 -0.29
CA ARG A 41 -18.41 3.35 0.31
C ARG A 41 -18.72 1.90 -0.11
N ASN A 42 -19.99 1.54 -0.23
CA ASN A 42 -20.40 0.17 -0.60
C ASN A 42 -20.13 -0.17 -2.08
N LYS A 43 -19.74 0.83 -2.88
CA LYS A 43 -19.34 0.66 -4.28
C LYS A 43 -17.82 0.70 -4.46
N GLN A 44 -17.06 0.86 -3.38
CA GLN A 44 -15.61 0.90 -3.44
C GLN A 44 -15.05 -0.52 -3.29
N ILE A 45 -14.07 -0.85 -4.13
CA ILE A 45 -13.30 -2.09 -4.03
C ILE A 45 -11.85 -1.65 -3.74
N LEU A 46 -11.38 -1.92 -2.53
CA LEU A 46 -9.99 -1.66 -2.16
C LEU A 46 -9.08 -2.74 -2.78
N PHE A 47 -8.15 -2.31 -3.62
CA PHE A 47 -7.13 -3.15 -4.24
C PHE A 47 -5.79 -2.95 -3.54
N ILE A 48 -5.36 -3.98 -2.80
CA ILE A 48 -4.04 -4.04 -2.18
C ILE A 48 -3.08 -4.65 -3.20
N THR A 49 -2.07 -3.88 -3.62
CA THR A 49 -1.15 -4.32 -4.68
C THR A 49 0.03 -5.10 -4.10
N PRO A 50 0.39 -6.28 -4.64
CA PRO A 50 1.59 -7.02 -4.23
C PRO A 50 2.86 -6.44 -4.90
N ILE A 51 2.88 -5.13 -5.10
CA ILE A 51 3.96 -4.38 -5.74
C ILE A 51 4.63 -3.55 -4.67
N ALA A 52 5.95 -3.58 -4.69
CA ALA A 52 6.77 -2.71 -3.90
C ALA A 52 7.26 -1.53 -4.74
N TRP A 53 6.97 -0.32 -4.28
CA TRP A 53 7.36 0.91 -4.97
C TRP A 53 8.65 1.46 -4.37
N GLY A 54 9.61 1.77 -5.25
CA GLY A 54 10.90 2.32 -4.89
C GLY A 54 10.83 3.83 -4.61
N THR A 55 11.74 4.33 -3.78
CA THR A 55 11.95 5.78 -3.53
C THR A 55 12.45 6.56 -4.75
N SER A 56 12.79 5.87 -5.85
CA SER A 56 13.14 6.51 -7.12
C SER A 56 12.03 6.22 -8.12
N SER A 57 11.63 7.26 -8.86
CA SER A 57 10.37 7.39 -9.62
C SER A 57 10.12 6.36 -10.73
N MET A 58 10.94 5.31 -10.87
CA MET A 58 10.79 4.25 -11.87
C MET A 58 11.16 2.85 -11.38
N GLN A 59 11.40 2.63 -10.08
CA GLN A 59 11.68 1.29 -9.57
C GLN A 59 10.44 0.69 -8.93
N ALA A 60 9.91 -0.38 -9.53
CA ALA A 60 8.92 -1.23 -8.91
C ALA A 60 9.48 -2.65 -8.86
N SER A 61 9.33 -3.31 -7.71
CA SER A 61 9.65 -4.73 -7.54
C SER A 61 8.39 -5.46 -7.10
N THR A 62 8.34 -6.78 -7.29
CA THR A 62 7.23 -7.54 -6.72
C THR A 62 7.49 -7.81 -5.25
N TYR A 63 6.43 -7.92 -4.45
CA TYR A 63 6.53 -8.37 -3.06
C TYR A 63 7.30 -9.70 -2.93
N SER A 64 7.10 -10.64 -3.86
CA SER A 64 7.83 -11.91 -3.88
C SER A 64 9.33 -11.74 -4.15
N ASN A 65 9.73 -10.83 -5.05
CA ASN A 65 11.14 -10.54 -5.28
C ASN A 65 11.78 -9.96 -4.01
N LEU A 66 11.07 -9.12 -3.26
CA LEU A 66 11.62 -8.59 -2.01
C LEU A 66 11.90 -9.67 -0.97
N ILE A 67 11.02 -10.66 -0.86
CA ILE A 67 11.24 -11.79 0.06
C ILE A 67 12.37 -12.68 -0.46
N CYS A 68 12.33 -13.07 -1.74
CA CYS A 68 13.24 -14.06 -2.29
C CYS A 68 14.66 -13.52 -2.51
N ASP A 69 14.78 -12.31 -3.05
CA ASP A 69 16.07 -11.75 -3.50
C ASP A 69 16.75 -10.95 -2.39
N TYR A 70 15.96 -10.28 -1.53
CA TYR A 70 16.47 -9.40 -0.47
C TYR A 70 16.22 -9.94 0.95
N GLY A 71 15.56 -11.10 1.11
CA GLY A 71 15.35 -11.72 2.42
C GLY A 71 14.45 -10.92 3.35
N VAL A 72 13.58 -10.09 2.80
CA VAL A 72 12.70 -9.21 3.57
C VAL A 72 11.68 -10.05 4.34
N ASP A 73 11.47 -9.71 5.62
CA ASP A 73 10.46 -10.39 6.45
C ASP A 73 9.04 -10.07 5.91
N PRO A 74 8.28 -11.07 5.42
CA PRO A 74 6.92 -10.86 4.94
C PRO A 74 5.98 -10.32 6.01
N ARG A 75 6.29 -10.51 7.31
CA ARG A 75 5.52 -10.03 8.46
C ARG A 75 6.06 -8.72 9.03
N GLY A 76 7.13 -8.19 8.44
CA GLY A 76 7.77 -6.95 8.87
C GLY A 76 6.95 -5.70 8.57
N ASN A 77 7.60 -4.55 8.72
CA ASN A 77 6.97 -3.24 8.64
C ASN A 77 6.81 -2.72 7.20
N GLY A 78 6.63 -3.57 6.20
CA GLY A 78 6.27 -3.12 4.85
C GLY A 78 7.32 -2.30 4.09
N SER A 79 8.60 -2.39 4.48
CA SER A 79 9.67 -1.66 3.81
C SER A 79 10.99 -2.43 3.78
N PHE A 80 11.83 -2.09 2.82
CA PHE A 80 13.21 -2.52 2.71
C PHE A 80 14.08 -1.34 2.29
N ILE A 81 15.02 -0.93 3.14
CA ILE A 81 15.83 0.27 2.95
C ILE A 81 17.30 -0.12 2.76
N PHE A 82 17.91 0.37 1.69
CA PHE A 82 19.32 0.24 1.38
C PHE A 82 20.16 1.20 2.24
N PRO A 83 21.48 0.94 2.40
CA PRO A 83 22.36 1.81 3.19
C PRO A 83 22.46 3.26 2.69
N ASP A 84 22.14 3.53 1.43
CA ASP A 84 22.15 4.86 0.84
C ASP A 84 20.84 5.65 1.07
N GLY A 85 19.89 5.05 1.79
CA GLY A 85 18.58 5.64 2.09
C GLY A 85 17.53 5.44 1.01
N SER A 86 17.88 4.85 -0.14
CA SER A 86 16.89 4.38 -1.10
C SER A 86 16.20 3.12 -0.59
N GLY A 87 15.02 2.77 -1.12
CA GLY A 87 14.34 1.57 -0.67
C GLY A 87 13.05 1.28 -1.39
N TYR A 88 12.40 0.18 -1.00
CA TYR A 88 11.11 -0.27 -1.48
C TYR A 88 10.07 -0.28 -0.37
N TYR A 89 8.83 0.09 -0.69
CA TYR A 89 7.67 0.07 0.21
C TYR A 89 6.55 -0.77 -0.36
N PHE A 90 5.92 -1.58 0.49
CA PHE A 90 4.92 -2.55 0.09
C PHE A 90 4.00 -2.89 1.26
N PHE A 91 2.81 -3.42 0.97
CA PHE A 91 1.97 -4.01 2.00
C PHE A 91 2.57 -5.32 2.48
N SER A 92 3.00 -5.37 3.74
CA SER A 92 3.38 -6.64 4.36
C SER A 92 2.17 -7.55 4.53
N GLN A 93 2.39 -8.84 4.77
CA GLN A 93 1.31 -9.82 4.89
C GLN A 93 0.32 -9.44 6.00
N THR A 94 0.83 -9.01 7.15
CA THR A 94 -0.02 -8.58 8.28
C THR A 94 -0.87 -7.37 7.90
N ARG A 95 -0.29 -6.37 7.22
CA ARG A 95 -1.01 -5.17 6.79
C ARG A 95 -2.06 -5.47 5.74
N ALA A 96 -1.75 -6.33 4.77
CA ALA A 96 -2.72 -6.75 3.77
C ALA A 96 -3.96 -7.44 4.39
N ILE A 97 -3.78 -8.15 5.51
CA ILE A 97 -4.88 -8.77 6.27
C ILE A 97 -5.72 -7.70 6.99
N GLU A 98 -5.08 -6.79 7.73
CA GLU A 98 -5.77 -5.72 8.46
C GLU A 98 -6.56 -4.80 7.53
N ASP A 99 -6.00 -4.42 6.39
CA ASP A 99 -6.68 -3.61 5.38
C ASP A 99 -7.84 -4.38 4.72
N GLY A 100 -7.68 -5.69 4.55
CA GLY A 100 -8.76 -6.57 4.12
C GLY A 100 -9.91 -6.66 5.12
N ASP A 101 -9.64 -6.51 6.42
CA ASP A 101 -10.68 -6.45 7.47
C ASP A 101 -11.36 -5.08 7.52
N LEU A 102 -10.64 -3.98 7.24
CA LEU A 102 -11.20 -2.62 7.13
C LEU A 102 -12.20 -2.46 5.97
N ALA A 103 -12.01 -3.22 4.90
CA ALA A 103 -12.82 -3.15 3.68
C ALA A 103 -14.08 -4.04 3.70
N LYS A 104 -14.28 -4.85 4.75
CA LYS A 104 -15.49 -5.67 4.95
C LYS A 104 -16.63 -4.87 5.57
#